data_AF-A0A1I2K284-F1
#
_entry.id   AF-A0A1I2K284-F1
#
_cell.length_a   1.000
_cell.length_b   1.000
_cell.length_c   1.000
_cell.angle_alpha   90.00
_cell.angle_beta   90.00
_cell.angle_gamma   90.00
#
_symmetry.space_group_name_H-M   'P 1'
#
loop_
_entity.id
_entity.type
_entity.pdbx_description
1 polymer ?
#
loop_
_entity_poly.entity_id
_entity_poly.type
_entity_poly.pdbx_seq_one_letter_code
_entity_poly.pdbx_strand_id
1 'polypeptide(L)'
;MKIENINTLGELKKSGYKSRGIKEELRANLIEKIKKNEPTFPGIHGYEDSVIPEMERAILSRHNINLLGLRGQAKTRLARLMVNLLDEYMPVIQGSEINDDPLNPISRYATELVKEKGDETPISWVHREKRFFEKLATPDVTVADLIGDVDPIKAANLKLSYADDRVIHFGMIPRANRSIFVINELPDLQARIQVALFNILQEGDIQIRGFKLRLPLDLQFVFTANPEDYTNRGSIVTPLKDRIGSQILTHYPDSIKIAKTITAQEAKLDKRQSELVHVPELAKDLLEQISFEARESEFIDEKSGISARLSITAYENLLSTAERRSLKSGDDKTLLRFGDFLGVVPSITGKVELVYEGEEEGAASVALQLIGDSVKTLFPQYFPKIEKLQKPDETTPYDDLVEWFFEQSGFELPDDLSDAEYKEKLDSVEPLNELIKKYQPEISEKDSYFLKEFLLWALVEYKKLSKHRFATGVQFKDLYGSYISDL
;
A
#
# COMPACT_ATOMS: atom_id res chain seq x y z
N MET A 1 18.30 1.42 -30.73
CA MET A 1 19.03 0.28 -31.32
C MET A 1 18.00 -0.66 -31.96
N LYS A 2 18.16 -1.12 -33.20
CA LYS A 2 17.22 -2.07 -33.82
C LYS A 2 17.61 -3.50 -33.44
N ILE A 3 17.12 -3.98 -32.30
CA ILE A 3 17.50 -5.28 -31.71
C ILE A 3 17.15 -6.48 -32.60
N GLU A 4 16.14 -6.35 -33.47
CA GLU A 4 15.65 -7.39 -34.39
C GLU A 4 16.74 -7.91 -35.35
N ASN A 5 17.74 -7.07 -35.64
CA ASN A 5 18.83 -7.39 -36.57
C ASN A 5 20.14 -7.75 -35.87
N ILE A 6 20.10 -7.99 -34.55
CA ILE A 6 21.29 -8.24 -33.72
C ILE A 6 21.06 -9.53 -32.96
N ASN A 7 21.46 -10.63 -33.60
CA ASN A 7 21.22 -12.00 -33.14
C ASN A 7 22.52 -12.74 -32.81
N THR A 8 23.68 -12.14 -33.10
CA THR A 8 25.00 -12.71 -32.81
C THR A 8 25.90 -11.78 -32.02
N LEU A 9 26.91 -12.34 -31.36
CA LEU A 9 27.94 -11.60 -30.64
C LEU A 9 28.70 -10.62 -31.55
N GLY A 10 29.00 -11.02 -32.79
CA GLY A 10 29.68 -10.18 -33.77
C GLY A 10 28.86 -8.96 -34.17
N GLU A 11 27.55 -9.13 -34.38
CA GLU A 11 26.62 -8.02 -34.65
C GLU A 11 26.50 -7.10 -33.42
N LEU A 12 26.44 -7.67 -32.22
CA LEU A 12 26.38 -6.90 -30.98
C LEU A 12 27.62 -6.00 -30.83
N LYS A 13 28.82 -6.54 -31.07
CA LYS A 13 30.07 -5.76 -31.06
C LYS A 13 30.05 -4.65 -32.11
N LYS A 14 29.62 -4.95 -33.35
CA LYS A 14 29.52 -3.96 -34.45
C LYS A 14 28.54 -2.83 -34.14
N SER A 15 27.49 -3.11 -33.38
CA SER A 15 26.52 -2.09 -32.95
C SER A 15 27.08 -1.07 -31.95
N GLY A 16 28.26 -1.33 -31.38
CA GLY A 16 28.89 -0.48 -30.36
C GLY A 16 28.32 -0.68 -28.96
N TYR A 17 27.56 -1.76 -28.72
CA TYR A 17 27.03 -2.09 -27.39
C TYR A 17 28.17 -2.20 -26.36
N LYS A 18 27.99 -1.55 -25.22
CA LYS A 18 28.88 -1.65 -24.07
C LYS A 18 28.13 -2.27 -22.92
N SER A 19 28.64 -3.39 -22.42
CA SER A 19 28.09 -3.97 -21.21
C SER A 19 28.36 -3.04 -20.02
N ARG A 20 27.36 -2.93 -19.16
CA ARG A 20 27.40 -2.18 -17.91
C ARG A 20 26.74 -3.01 -16.82
N GLY A 21 27.25 -2.86 -15.60
CA GLY A 21 26.62 -3.48 -14.44
C GLY A 21 25.28 -2.83 -14.14
N ILE A 22 24.34 -3.58 -13.56
CA ILE A 22 22.98 -3.13 -13.28
C ILE A 22 22.94 -1.86 -12.43
N LYS A 23 23.85 -1.74 -11.47
CA LYS A 23 23.94 -0.55 -10.61
C LYS A 23 24.35 0.70 -11.39
N GLU A 24 25.19 0.54 -12.42
CA GLU A 24 25.57 1.65 -13.28
C GLU A 24 24.48 1.99 -14.29
N GLU A 25 23.78 0.98 -14.80
CA GLU A 25 22.59 1.17 -15.63
C GLU A 25 21.51 1.98 -14.90
N LEU A 26 21.13 1.54 -13.70
CA LEU A 26 20.16 2.23 -12.85
C LEU A 26 20.59 3.67 -12.56
N ARG A 27 21.86 3.89 -12.19
CA ARG A 27 22.42 5.22 -11.92
C ARG A 27 22.37 6.13 -13.14
N ALA A 28 22.82 5.66 -14.30
CA ALA A 28 22.88 6.46 -15.52
C ALA A 28 21.48 6.88 -15.98
N ASN A 29 20.54 5.94 -16.01
CA ASN A 29 19.17 6.18 -16.44
C ASN A 29 18.41 7.07 -15.44
N LEU A 30 18.69 6.93 -14.14
CA LEU A 30 18.17 7.85 -13.13
C LEU A 30 18.67 9.29 -13.34
N ILE A 31 19.97 9.48 -13.59
CA ILE A 31 20.55 10.81 -13.85
C ILE A 31 19.87 11.46 -15.06
N GLU A 32 19.59 10.71 -16.12
CA GLU A 32 18.88 11.24 -17.28
C GLU A 32 17.46 11.70 -16.95
N LYS A 33 16.70 10.90 -16.18
CA LYS A 33 15.36 11.29 -15.73
C LYS A 33 15.38 12.56 -14.89
N ILE A 34 16.27 12.63 -13.90
CA ILE A 34 16.41 13.80 -13.02
C ILE A 34 16.75 15.05 -13.85
N LYS A 35 17.69 14.96 -14.79
CA LYS A 35 18.06 16.09 -15.67
C LYS A 35 16.89 16.58 -16.54
N LYS A 36 15.97 15.69 -16.89
CA LYS A 36 14.77 16.01 -17.68
C LYS A 36 13.58 16.45 -16.81
N ASN A 37 13.71 16.49 -15.48
CA ASN A 37 12.61 16.68 -14.54
C ASN A 37 11.45 15.69 -14.77
N GLU A 38 11.76 14.45 -15.15
CA GLU A 38 10.78 13.38 -15.28
C GLU A 38 10.57 12.66 -13.94
N PRO A 39 9.33 12.24 -13.60
CA PRO A 39 9.07 11.51 -12.37
C PRO A 39 9.79 10.15 -12.37
N THR A 40 10.54 9.89 -11.29
CA THR A 40 11.36 8.68 -11.12
C THR A 40 10.51 7.48 -10.70
N PHE A 41 9.58 7.69 -9.76
CA PHE A 41 8.65 6.68 -9.23
C PHE A 41 7.18 7.10 -9.43
N PRO A 42 6.65 7.03 -10.67
CA PRO A 42 5.29 7.49 -10.96
C PRO A 42 4.22 6.69 -10.21
N GLY A 43 3.17 7.39 -9.75
CA GLY A 43 2.04 6.80 -9.03
C GLY A 43 2.32 6.44 -7.56
N ILE A 44 3.48 6.83 -7.03
CA ILE A 44 3.73 6.93 -5.59
C ILE A 44 3.37 8.36 -5.18
N HIS A 45 2.59 8.51 -4.11
CA HIS A 45 2.13 9.81 -3.61
C HIS A 45 2.57 9.98 -2.16
N GLY A 46 3.02 11.18 -1.80
CA GLY A 46 3.40 11.55 -0.43
C GLY A 46 4.84 11.21 -0.04
N TYR A 47 5.66 10.76 -1.00
CA TYR A 47 7.07 10.41 -0.80
C TYR A 47 8.04 11.35 -1.52
N GLU A 48 7.52 12.37 -2.22
CA GLU A 48 8.26 13.28 -3.10
C GLU A 48 9.39 14.01 -2.36
N ASP A 49 9.16 14.35 -1.08
CA ASP A 49 10.11 15.10 -0.25
C ASP A 49 10.84 14.23 0.80
N SER A 50 10.54 12.92 0.86
CA SER A 50 11.06 12.00 1.88
C SER A 50 11.73 10.77 1.27
N VAL A 51 10.95 9.73 0.95
CA VAL A 51 11.43 8.40 0.54
C VAL A 51 12.01 8.42 -0.87
N ILE A 52 11.41 9.16 -1.81
CA ILE A 52 11.89 9.23 -3.21
C ILE A 52 13.30 9.83 -3.26
N PRO A 53 13.60 10.99 -2.65
CA PRO A 53 14.96 11.52 -2.60
C PRO A 53 15.98 10.57 -1.96
N GLU A 54 15.58 9.80 -0.94
CA GLU A 54 16.45 8.77 -0.34
C GLU A 54 16.73 7.60 -1.29
N MET A 55 15.71 7.14 -2.01
CA MET A 55 15.84 6.11 -3.04
C MET A 55 16.79 6.57 -4.16
N GLU A 56 16.63 7.81 -4.62
CA GLU A 56 17.49 8.40 -5.63
C GLU A 56 18.95 8.47 -5.16
N ARG A 57 19.19 8.95 -3.94
CA ARG A 57 20.54 8.98 -3.33
C ARG A 57 21.13 7.57 -3.19
N ALA A 58 20.34 6.57 -2.84
CA ALA A 58 20.79 5.19 -2.72
C ALA A 58 21.20 4.60 -4.08
N ILE A 59 20.40 4.82 -5.12
CA ILE A 59 20.70 4.39 -6.50
C ILE A 59 21.93 5.11 -7.03
N LEU A 60 22.03 6.43 -6.81
CA LEU A 60 23.22 7.20 -7.17
C LEU A 60 24.45 6.64 -6.45
N SER A 61 24.35 6.32 -5.16
CA SER A 61 25.47 5.72 -4.41
C SER A 61 25.76 4.25 -4.80
N ARG A 62 24.99 3.65 -5.72
CA ARG A 62 25.09 2.23 -6.13
C ARG A 62 24.92 1.28 -4.93
N HIS A 63 24.12 1.68 -3.95
CA HIS A 63 23.88 0.91 -2.74
C HIS A 63 22.86 -0.21 -2.98
N ASN A 64 23.01 -1.31 -2.24
CA ASN A 64 21.88 -2.18 -1.97
C ASN A 64 20.95 -1.48 -0.96
N ILE A 65 19.65 -1.66 -1.13
CA ILE A 65 18.64 -0.85 -0.45
C ILE A 65 17.86 -1.72 0.54
N ASN A 66 17.61 -1.21 1.75
CA ASN A 66 16.65 -1.80 2.68
C ASN A 66 15.53 -0.81 2.97
N LEU A 67 14.32 -1.16 2.57
CA LEU A 67 13.09 -0.41 2.83
C LEU A 67 12.48 -0.89 4.14
N LEU A 68 12.45 0.00 5.12
CA LEU A 68 11.89 -0.26 6.43
C LEU A 68 10.58 0.46 6.63
N GLY A 69 9.55 -0.28 7.04
CA GLY A 69 8.32 0.35 7.50
C GLY A 69 7.22 -0.68 7.68
N LEU A 70 6.08 -0.20 8.16
CA LEU A 70 4.93 -1.05 8.46
C LEU A 70 4.27 -1.59 7.17
N ARG A 71 3.29 -2.48 7.34
CA ARG A 71 2.58 -3.11 6.23
C ARG A 71 1.83 -2.07 5.40
N GLY A 72 1.87 -2.21 4.07
CA GLY A 72 1.14 -1.35 3.15
C GLY A 72 1.74 0.06 2.92
N GLN A 73 2.98 0.33 3.30
CA GLN A 73 3.72 1.57 3.00
C GLN A 73 4.47 1.51 1.65
N ALA A 74 3.85 0.97 0.61
CA ALA A 74 4.35 0.92 -0.77
C ALA A 74 5.78 0.34 -1.02
N LYS A 75 6.44 -0.31 -0.05
CA LYS A 75 7.82 -0.84 -0.15
C LYS A 75 8.06 -1.68 -1.42
N THR A 76 7.26 -2.72 -1.63
CA THR A 76 7.38 -3.60 -2.80
C THR A 76 7.06 -2.87 -4.11
N ARG A 77 6.15 -1.89 -4.08
CA ARG A 77 5.82 -1.07 -5.25
C ARG A 77 6.99 -0.18 -5.67
N LEU A 78 7.66 0.46 -4.71
CA LEU A 78 8.90 1.22 -4.96
C LEU A 78 9.97 0.35 -5.60
N ALA A 79 10.22 -0.84 -5.03
CA ALA A 79 11.20 -1.78 -5.57
C ALA A 79 10.86 -2.19 -7.02
N ARG A 80 9.58 -2.44 -7.32
CA ARG A 80 9.11 -2.81 -8.65
C ARG A 80 9.26 -1.67 -9.66
N LEU A 81 9.00 -0.43 -9.25
CA LEU A 81 9.14 0.75 -10.12
C LEU A 81 10.59 1.03 -10.53
N MET A 82 11.60 0.51 -9.81
CA MET A 82 13.01 0.59 -10.23
C MET A 82 13.27 -0.08 -11.59
N VAL A 83 12.42 -1.02 -12.03
CA VAL A 83 12.50 -1.63 -13.37
C VAL A 83 12.39 -0.56 -14.47
N ASN A 84 11.65 0.53 -14.23
CA ASN A 84 11.52 1.64 -15.18
C ASN A 84 12.81 2.45 -15.34
N LEU A 85 13.83 2.19 -14.52
CA LEU A 85 15.18 2.76 -14.63
C LEU A 85 16.14 1.80 -15.36
N LEU A 86 15.69 0.62 -15.78
CA LEU A 86 16.46 -0.29 -16.61
C LEU A 86 16.25 0.02 -18.10
N ASP A 87 17.25 -0.32 -18.91
CA ASP A 87 17.16 -0.34 -20.35
C ASP A 87 16.07 -1.32 -20.77
N GLU A 88 15.30 -0.92 -21.79
CA GLU A 88 14.17 -1.69 -22.29
C GLU A 88 14.54 -3.14 -22.63
N TYR A 89 15.74 -3.36 -23.19
CA TYR A 89 16.24 -4.67 -23.55
C TYR A 89 17.70 -4.88 -23.16
N MET A 90 17.99 -6.06 -22.62
CA MET A 90 19.32 -6.53 -22.24
C MET A 90 19.72 -7.75 -23.09
N PRO A 91 20.88 -7.76 -23.75
CA PRO A 91 21.34 -8.91 -24.51
C PRO A 91 21.89 -9.98 -23.57
N VAL A 92 21.60 -11.25 -23.86
CA VAL A 92 22.09 -12.43 -23.15
C VAL A 92 22.54 -13.51 -24.14
N ILE A 93 23.44 -14.39 -23.72
CA ILE A 93 23.79 -15.56 -24.56
C ILE A 93 22.60 -16.51 -24.64
N GLN A 94 22.23 -16.91 -25.85
CA GLN A 94 21.09 -17.79 -26.07
C GLN A 94 21.31 -19.13 -25.36
N GLY A 95 20.34 -19.56 -24.56
CA GLY A 95 20.41 -20.82 -23.79
C GLY A 95 21.09 -20.71 -22.42
N SER A 96 21.62 -19.53 -22.04
CA SER A 96 22.13 -19.31 -20.69
C SER A 96 21.00 -19.38 -19.65
N GLU A 97 21.23 -20.15 -18.57
CA GLU A 97 20.31 -20.22 -17.43
C GLU A 97 20.43 -18.99 -16.50
N ILE A 98 21.52 -18.24 -16.59
CA ILE A 98 21.88 -17.16 -15.66
C ILE A 98 22.07 -15.81 -16.37
N ASN A 99 21.39 -15.60 -17.49
CA ASN A 99 21.43 -14.34 -18.25
C ASN A 99 22.86 -13.84 -18.55
N ASP A 100 23.74 -14.75 -18.96
CA ASP A 100 25.15 -14.42 -19.25
C ASP A 100 25.27 -13.25 -20.22
N ASP A 101 26.15 -12.31 -19.87
CA ASP A 101 26.53 -11.22 -20.75
C ASP A 101 27.32 -11.75 -21.95
N PRO A 102 26.89 -11.49 -23.20
CA PRO A 102 27.64 -11.90 -24.38
C PRO A 102 29.07 -11.36 -24.46
N LEU A 103 29.34 -10.21 -23.83
CA LEU A 103 30.67 -9.59 -23.81
C LEU A 103 31.53 -10.09 -22.64
N ASN A 104 30.91 -10.50 -21.53
CA ASN A 104 31.59 -10.94 -20.31
C ASN A 104 30.88 -12.17 -19.70
N PRO A 105 30.91 -13.33 -20.38
CA PRO A 105 30.24 -14.53 -19.89
C PRO A 105 30.87 -15.02 -18.58
N ILE A 106 30.05 -15.51 -17.65
CA ILE A 106 30.51 -16.01 -16.35
C ILE A 106 30.21 -17.50 -16.16
N SER A 107 29.16 -18.03 -16.80
CA SER A 107 28.90 -19.46 -16.78
C SER A 107 29.87 -20.21 -17.68
N ARG A 108 30.14 -21.46 -17.29
CA ARG A 108 30.91 -22.39 -18.12
C ARG A 108 30.25 -22.59 -19.49
N TYR A 109 28.93 -22.77 -19.53
CA TYR A 109 28.16 -22.91 -20.76
C TYR A 109 28.43 -21.76 -21.74
N ALA A 110 28.26 -20.52 -21.27
CA ALA A 110 28.44 -19.33 -22.07
C ALA A 110 29.89 -19.14 -22.50
N THR A 111 30.84 -19.40 -21.60
CA THR A 111 32.28 -19.28 -21.88
C THR A 111 32.73 -20.29 -22.95
N GLU A 112 32.27 -21.54 -22.85
CA GLU A 112 32.56 -22.58 -23.85
C GLU A 112 31.91 -22.25 -25.20
N LEU A 113 30.66 -21.79 -25.21
CA LEU A 113 29.94 -21.43 -26.44
C LEU A 113 30.61 -20.25 -27.17
N VAL A 114 31.04 -19.22 -26.43
CA VAL A 114 31.77 -18.08 -27.00
C VAL A 114 33.13 -18.52 -27.54
N LYS A 115 33.82 -19.44 -26.86
CA LYS A 115 35.09 -19.99 -27.33
C LYS A 115 34.93 -20.83 -28.60
N GLU A 116 33.84 -21.57 -28.72
CA GLU A 116 33.54 -22.42 -29.89
C GLU A 116 33.11 -21.60 -31.10
N LYS A 117 32.15 -20.68 -30.93
CA LYS A 117 31.49 -19.97 -32.04
C LYS A 117 32.03 -18.57 -32.31
N GLY A 118 32.82 -18.00 -31.39
CA GLY A 118 33.36 -16.66 -31.53
C GLY A 118 32.26 -15.63 -31.82
N ASP A 119 32.43 -14.85 -32.89
CA ASP A 119 31.47 -13.82 -33.29
C ASP A 119 30.12 -14.38 -33.77
N GLU A 120 30.02 -15.67 -34.12
CA GLU A 120 28.76 -16.34 -34.49
C GLU A 120 27.96 -16.82 -33.27
N THR A 121 28.44 -16.53 -32.05
CA THR A 121 27.72 -16.91 -30.82
C THR A 121 26.31 -16.31 -30.82
N PRO A 122 25.26 -17.13 -30.73
CA PRO A 122 23.90 -16.64 -30.76
C PRO A 122 23.54 -15.92 -29.46
N ILE A 123 22.82 -14.81 -29.58
CA ILE A 123 22.31 -14.02 -28.47
C ILE A 123 20.79 -13.91 -28.53
N SER A 124 20.18 -13.63 -27.38
CA SER A 124 18.77 -13.29 -27.24
C SER A 124 18.62 -12.01 -26.42
N TRP A 125 17.42 -11.43 -26.41
CA TRP A 125 17.12 -10.19 -25.71
C TRP A 125 16.09 -10.41 -24.61
N VAL A 126 16.40 -9.91 -23.41
CA VAL A 126 15.51 -9.94 -22.24
C VAL A 126 14.95 -8.55 -22.04
N HIS A 127 13.61 -8.43 -22.08
CA HIS A 127 12.91 -7.18 -21.80
C HIS A 127 13.00 -6.83 -20.29
N ARG A 128 13.06 -5.53 -19.95
CA ARG A 128 13.21 -5.06 -18.55
C ARG A 128 12.21 -5.63 -17.56
N GLU A 129 10.96 -5.86 -17.98
CA GLU A 129 9.91 -6.44 -17.12
C GLU A 129 10.24 -7.86 -16.65
N LYS A 130 11.13 -8.57 -17.34
CA LYS A 130 11.63 -9.91 -16.94
C LYS A 130 12.86 -9.83 -16.03
N ARG A 131 13.37 -8.63 -15.73
CA ARG A 131 14.56 -8.37 -14.89
C ARG A 131 14.17 -7.96 -13.46
N PHE A 132 13.01 -8.43 -13.00
CA PHE A 132 12.53 -8.26 -11.63
C PHE A 132 12.26 -9.62 -11.01
N PHE A 133 13.00 -9.94 -9.96
CA PHE A 133 12.87 -11.18 -9.21
C PHE A 133 12.47 -10.84 -7.78
N GLU A 134 11.56 -11.62 -7.23
CA GLU A 134 11.01 -11.39 -5.90
C GLU A 134 10.89 -12.70 -5.15
N LYS A 135 11.35 -12.72 -3.90
CA LYS A 135 11.18 -13.83 -2.98
C LYS A 135 10.67 -13.32 -1.65
N LEU A 136 9.54 -13.86 -1.20
CA LEU A 136 9.11 -13.72 0.19
C LEU A 136 10.00 -14.59 1.07
N ALA A 137 10.60 -14.00 2.08
CA ALA A 137 11.30 -14.74 3.11
C ALA A 137 10.29 -15.50 3.96
N THR A 138 10.48 -16.81 4.03
CA THR A 138 9.71 -17.68 4.90
C THR A 138 10.67 -18.67 5.57
N PRO A 139 10.36 -19.20 6.75
CA PRO A 139 11.26 -20.09 7.49
C PRO A 139 11.62 -21.38 6.73
N ASP A 140 10.81 -21.80 5.76
CA ASP A 140 10.99 -23.00 4.94
C ASP A 140 11.91 -22.78 3.73
N VAL A 141 12.25 -21.53 3.38
CA VAL A 141 13.21 -21.26 2.30
C VAL A 141 14.54 -21.92 2.61
N THR A 142 15.12 -22.58 1.61
CA THR A 142 16.44 -23.21 1.73
C THR A 142 17.51 -22.42 1.00
N VAL A 143 18.78 -22.67 1.37
CA VAL A 143 19.92 -22.13 0.62
C VAL A 143 19.90 -22.62 -0.84
N ALA A 144 19.45 -23.86 -1.07
CA ALA A 144 19.33 -24.44 -2.41
C ALA A 144 18.34 -23.68 -3.31
N ASP A 145 17.22 -23.19 -2.75
CA ASP A 145 16.23 -22.43 -3.53
C ASP A 145 16.80 -21.08 -4.03
N LEU A 146 17.61 -20.42 -3.21
CA LEU A 146 18.19 -19.12 -3.54
C LEU A 146 19.43 -19.25 -4.41
N ILE A 147 20.36 -20.12 -4.01
CA ILE A 147 21.68 -20.24 -4.61
C ILE A 147 21.72 -21.37 -5.65
N GLY A 148 21.16 -22.52 -5.31
CA GLY A 148 21.26 -23.74 -6.10
C GLY A 148 21.90 -24.88 -5.31
N ASP A 149 21.79 -26.09 -5.85
CA ASP A 149 22.40 -27.30 -5.30
C ASP A 149 22.80 -28.25 -6.44
N VAL A 150 23.46 -29.34 -6.08
CA VAL A 150 23.80 -30.41 -7.00
C VAL A 150 22.56 -31.26 -7.28
N ASP A 151 22.24 -31.47 -8.56
CA ASP A 151 21.11 -32.30 -9.01
C ASP A 151 21.58 -33.75 -9.28
N PRO A 152 21.22 -34.73 -8.41
CA PRO A 152 21.61 -36.13 -8.58
C PRO A 152 21.01 -36.77 -9.83
N ILE A 153 19.82 -36.33 -10.25
CA ILE A 153 19.11 -36.87 -11.42
C ILE A 153 19.84 -36.41 -12.69
N LYS A 154 20.22 -35.12 -12.74
CA LYS A 154 21.03 -34.57 -13.83
C LYS A 154 22.40 -35.26 -13.92
N ALA A 155 23.04 -35.52 -12.78
CA ALA A 155 24.30 -36.27 -12.71
C ALA A 155 24.18 -37.69 -13.27
N ALA A 156 23.13 -38.42 -12.86
CA ALA A 156 22.88 -39.78 -13.32
C ALA A 156 22.58 -39.85 -14.83
N ASN A 157 21.71 -38.97 -15.33
CA ASN A 157 21.31 -38.94 -16.73
C ASN A 157 22.47 -38.59 -17.67
N LEU A 158 23.31 -37.62 -17.26
CA LEU A 158 24.48 -37.21 -18.04
C LEU A 158 25.71 -38.09 -17.78
N LYS A 159 25.61 -39.07 -16.88
CA LYS A 159 26.72 -39.94 -16.43
C LYS A 159 27.93 -39.12 -15.96
N LEU A 160 27.67 -38.04 -15.23
CA LEU A 160 28.69 -37.11 -14.73
C LEU A 160 28.97 -37.36 -13.26
N SER A 161 30.20 -37.03 -12.84
CA SER A 161 30.58 -37.03 -11.43
C SER A 161 29.84 -35.91 -10.68
N TYR A 162 29.58 -36.12 -9.39
CA TYR A 162 29.14 -35.06 -8.47
C TYR A 162 30.17 -33.93 -8.30
N ALA A 163 31.37 -34.08 -8.86
CA ALA A 163 32.39 -33.03 -8.94
C ALA A 163 32.41 -32.30 -10.29
N ASP A 164 31.45 -32.55 -11.20
CA ASP A 164 31.29 -31.84 -12.46
C ASP A 164 30.27 -30.70 -12.32
N ASP A 165 30.66 -29.46 -12.58
CA ASP A 165 29.81 -28.28 -12.38
C ASP A 165 28.54 -28.28 -13.27
N ARG A 166 28.50 -29.10 -14.33
CA ARG A 166 27.30 -29.27 -15.16
C ARG A 166 26.13 -29.91 -14.41
N VAL A 167 26.38 -30.57 -13.28
CA VAL A 167 25.32 -31.16 -12.46
C VAL A 167 24.67 -30.16 -11.51
N ILE A 168 25.13 -28.91 -11.50
CA ILE A 168 24.53 -27.84 -10.71
C ILE A 168 23.17 -27.46 -11.29
N HIS A 169 22.21 -27.29 -10.39
CA HIS A 169 20.93 -26.64 -10.64
C HIS A 169 20.95 -25.25 -9.98
N PHE A 170 20.88 -24.19 -10.77
CA PHE A 170 20.90 -22.83 -10.25
C PHE A 170 19.59 -22.44 -9.58
N GLY A 171 19.69 -21.86 -8.38
CA GLY A 171 18.58 -21.23 -7.66
C GLY A 171 18.18 -19.88 -8.25
N MET A 172 17.34 -19.15 -7.53
CA MET A 172 16.77 -17.88 -8.02
C MET A 172 17.81 -16.77 -8.20
N ILE A 173 18.82 -16.66 -7.33
CA ILE A 173 19.79 -15.56 -7.34
C ILE A 173 20.71 -15.62 -8.57
N PRO A 174 21.36 -16.76 -8.93
CA PRO A 174 22.11 -16.83 -10.19
C PRO A 174 21.25 -16.54 -11.42
N ARG A 175 20.00 -17.05 -11.45
CA ARG A 175 19.06 -16.77 -12.56
C ARG A 175 18.69 -15.30 -12.69
N ALA A 176 18.77 -14.56 -11.58
CA ALA A 176 18.52 -13.13 -11.53
C ALA A 176 19.74 -12.27 -11.89
N ASN A 177 20.85 -12.85 -12.36
CA ASN A 177 22.01 -12.07 -12.78
C ASN A 177 21.62 -10.92 -13.73
N ARG A 178 22.23 -9.76 -13.53
CA ARG A 178 21.95 -8.49 -14.22
C ARG A 178 20.50 -8.02 -14.05
N SER A 179 19.87 -8.35 -12.92
CA SER A 179 18.48 -8.03 -12.60
C SER A 179 18.32 -7.49 -11.17
N ILE A 180 17.13 -6.93 -10.88
CA ILE A 180 16.76 -6.48 -9.53
C ILE A 180 16.23 -7.70 -8.76
N PHE A 181 16.77 -7.93 -7.56
CA PHE A 181 16.36 -9.03 -6.69
C PHE A 181 15.80 -8.49 -5.37
N VAL A 182 14.51 -8.73 -5.15
CA VAL A 182 13.79 -8.28 -3.96
C VAL A 182 13.61 -9.43 -2.97
N ILE A 183 14.01 -9.22 -1.73
CA ILE A 183 13.68 -10.12 -0.61
C ILE A 183 12.72 -9.40 0.32
N ASN A 184 11.48 -9.89 0.40
CA ASN A 184 10.49 -9.35 1.32
C ASN A 184 10.55 -10.02 2.68
N GLU A 185 10.29 -9.25 3.73
CA GLU A 185 10.28 -9.70 5.13
C GLU A 185 11.61 -10.36 5.55
N LEU A 186 12.73 -9.71 5.23
CA LEU A 186 14.09 -10.24 5.48
C LEU A 186 14.30 -10.85 6.89
N PRO A 187 13.73 -10.31 8.00
CA PRO A 187 13.79 -10.93 9.33
C PRO A 187 13.28 -12.38 9.41
N ASP A 188 12.29 -12.75 8.58
CA ASP A 188 11.72 -14.12 8.55
C ASP A 188 12.68 -15.15 7.92
N LEU A 189 13.79 -14.69 7.33
CA LEU A 189 14.79 -15.56 6.74
C LEU A 189 15.74 -16.11 7.81
N GLN A 190 15.96 -17.44 7.81
CA GLN A 190 16.87 -18.07 8.75
C GLN A 190 18.29 -17.46 8.68
N ALA A 191 18.93 -17.29 9.85
CA ALA A 191 20.26 -16.66 9.97
C ALA A 191 21.32 -17.28 9.05
N ARG A 192 21.32 -18.61 8.86
CA ARG A 192 22.26 -19.30 7.95
C ARG A 192 22.16 -18.82 6.50
N ILE A 193 20.96 -18.44 6.07
CA ILE A 193 20.69 -17.96 4.70
C ILE A 193 21.07 -16.48 4.60
N GLN A 194 20.81 -15.69 5.64
CA GLN A 194 21.29 -14.31 5.71
C GLN A 194 22.84 -14.24 5.62
N VAL A 195 23.55 -15.17 6.26
CA VAL A 195 25.01 -15.30 6.12
C VAL A 195 25.43 -15.71 4.70
N ALA A 196 24.65 -16.57 4.03
CA ALA A 196 24.92 -16.90 2.64
C ALA A 196 24.74 -15.68 1.71
N LEU A 197 23.71 -14.86 1.94
CA LEU A 197 23.48 -13.60 1.23
C LEU A 197 24.60 -12.59 1.47
N PHE A 198 25.18 -12.56 2.68
CA PHE A 198 26.30 -11.69 3.02
C PHE A 198 27.51 -11.92 2.08
N ASN A 199 27.88 -13.17 1.80
CA ASN A 199 28.98 -13.47 0.89
C ASN A 199 28.72 -12.92 -0.52
N ILE A 200 27.49 -13.08 -1.01
CA ILE A 200 27.06 -12.58 -2.32
C ILE A 200 27.16 -11.06 -2.40
N LEU A 201 26.76 -10.35 -1.34
CA LEU A 201 26.82 -8.89 -1.31
C LEU A 201 28.25 -8.34 -1.24
N GLN A 202 29.17 -9.08 -0.60
CA GLN A 202 30.54 -8.63 -0.40
C GLN A 202 31.45 -8.92 -1.59
N GLU A 203 31.43 -10.16 -2.08
CA GLU A 203 32.39 -10.64 -3.07
C GLU A 203 31.74 -10.90 -4.43
N GLY A 204 30.41 -10.75 -4.52
CA GLY A 204 29.64 -11.09 -5.71
C GLY A 204 29.61 -12.60 -5.98
N ASP A 205 30.24 -13.41 -5.13
CA ASP A 205 30.46 -14.82 -5.38
C ASP A 205 29.46 -15.71 -4.63
N ILE A 206 29.21 -16.87 -5.22
CA ILE A 206 28.34 -17.90 -4.69
C ILE A 206 29.17 -19.17 -4.61
N GLN A 207 29.14 -19.84 -3.46
CA GLN A 207 29.72 -21.16 -3.30
C GLN A 207 28.61 -22.21 -3.14
N ILE A 208 28.63 -23.23 -4.01
CA ILE A 208 27.70 -24.36 -3.97
C ILE A 208 28.42 -25.56 -3.35
N ARG A 209 27.69 -26.35 -2.55
CA ARG A 209 28.24 -27.49 -1.79
C ARG A 209 29.08 -28.40 -2.68
N GLY A 210 30.32 -28.67 -2.27
CA GLY A 210 31.24 -29.55 -2.99
C GLY A 210 31.98 -28.92 -4.16
N PHE A 211 31.66 -27.67 -4.53
CA PHE A 211 32.28 -26.98 -5.66
C PHE A 211 32.96 -25.67 -5.22
N LYS A 212 34.13 -25.41 -5.82
CA LYS A 212 34.75 -24.08 -5.83
C LYS A 212 34.36 -23.34 -7.11
N LEU A 213 33.07 -23.27 -7.40
CA LEU A 213 32.56 -22.41 -8.46
C LEU A 213 32.42 -21.01 -7.89
N ARG A 214 32.91 -19.99 -8.60
CA ARG A 214 32.71 -18.58 -8.26
C ARG A 214 31.98 -17.92 -9.42
N LEU A 215 30.77 -17.45 -9.18
CA LEU A 215 29.97 -16.72 -10.15
C LEU A 215 29.86 -15.27 -9.67
N PRO A 216 30.65 -14.32 -10.21
CA PRO A 216 30.57 -12.91 -9.84
C PRO A 216 29.27 -12.31 -10.40
N LEU A 217 28.17 -12.46 -9.67
CA LEU A 217 26.85 -12.02 -10.11
C LEU A 217 26.71 -10.50 -10.00
N ASP A 218 26.05 -9.90 -10.98
CA ASP A 218 25.74 -8.48 -11.03
C ASP A 218 24.28 -8.26 -10.63
N LEU A 219 24.04 -7.86 -9.37
CA LEU A 219 22.70 -7.79 -8.79
C LEU A 219 22.46 -6.45 -8.09
N GLN A 220 21.23 -5.94 -8.23
CA GLN A 220 20.70 -4.90 -7.35
C GLN A 220 19.79 -5.56 -6.33
N PHE A 221 20.23 -5.62 -5.07
CA PHE A 221 19.38 -6.09 -3.99
C PHE A 221 18.50 -4.97 -3.45
N VAL A 222 17.23 -5.30 -3.22
CA VAL A 222 16.29 -4.50 -2.43
C VAL A 222 15.68 -5.40 -1.37
N PHE A 223 15.84 -5.04 -0.11
CA PHE A 223 15.26 -5.75 1.03
C PHE A 223 14.05 -4.96 1.52
N THR A 224 13.05 -5.68 2.02
CA THR A 224 11.96 -5.05 2.79
C THR A 224 11.85 -5.72 4.15
N ALA A 225 11.54 -4.93 5.17
CA ALA A 225 11.30 -5.42 6.51
C ALA A 225 10.37 -4.50 7.30
N ASN A 226 9.68 -5.07 8.29
CA ASN A 226 9.00 -4.31 9.34
C ASN A 226 9.97 -4.02 10.50
N PRO A 227 10.08 -2.78 11.00
CA PRO A 227 10.82 -2.46 12.22
C PRO A 227 10.51 -3.36 13.42
N GLU A 228 9.27 -3.79 13.59
CA GLU A 228 8.86 -4.66 14.71
C GLU A 228 9.31 -6.12 14.56
N ASP A 229 9.60 -6.57 13.34
CA ASP A 229 10.06 -7.95 13.15
C ASP A 229 11.52 -8.12 13.65
N TYR A 230 12.27 -7.02 13.81
CA TYR A 230 13.61 -7.05 14.38
C TYR A 230 13.66 -7.49 15.85
N THR A 231 12.58 -7.29 16.61
CA THR A 231 12.49 -7.69 18.02
C THR A 231 11.89 -9.09 18.17
N ASN A 232 10.88 -9.41 17.36
CA ASN A 232 10.03 -10.60 17.58
C ASN A 232 10.36 -11.79 16.68
N ARG A 233 10.86 -11.58 15.46
CA ARG A 233 11.04 -12.65 14.44
C ARG A 233 12.49 -12.96 14.10
N GLY A 234 13.40 -12.11 14.55
CA GLY A 234 14.84 -12.28 14.40
C GLY A 234 15.48 -11.00 13.89
N SER A 235 16.64 -10.64 14.43
CA SER A 235 17.39 -9.51 13.90
C SER A 235 18.07 -9.88 12.57
N ILE A 236 18.18 -8.90 11.68
CA ILE A 236 19.12 -9.03 10.56
C ILE A 236 20.51 -9.22 11.19
N VAL A 237 21.21 -10.28 10.77
CA VAL A 237 22.56 -10.53 11.26
C VAL A 237 23.45 -9.32 10.98
N THR A 238 24.18 -8.84 12.00
CA THR A 238 25.01 -7.64 11.91
C THR A 238 25.90 -7.59 10.66
N PRO A 239 26.57 -8.69 10.24
CA PRO A 239 27.37 -8.68 9.01
C PRO A 239 26.58 -8.31 7.76
N LEU A 240 25.32 -8.76 7.64
CA LEU A 240 24.45 -8.44 6.52
C LEU A 240 24.00 -6.97 6.59
N LYS A 241 23.60 -6.50 7.78
CA LYS A 241 23.19 -5.11 8.02
C LYS A 241 24.30 -4.12 7.61
N ASP A 242 25.55 -4.39 7.97
CA ASP A 242 26.70 -3.54 7.66
C ASP A 242 27.04 -3.46 6.15
N ARG A 243 26.47 -4.34 5.31
CA ARG A 243 26.70 -4.39 3.86
C ARG A 243 25.56 -3.79 3.04
N ILE A 244 24.43 -3.49 3.68
CA ILE A 244 23.35 -2.75 3.04
C ILE A 244 23.72 -1.26 3.12
N GLY A 245 24.01 -0.66 1.97
CA GLY A 245 24.53 0.71 1.93
C GLY A 245 23.51 1.79 2.29
N SER A 246 22.22 1.55 2.05
CA SER A 246 21.15 2.50 2.36
C SER A 246 19.98 1.82 3.04
N GLN A 247 19.60 2.36 4.19
CA GLN A 247 18.38 2.01 4.90
C GLN A 247 17.45 3.21 4.84
N ILE A 248 16.24 2.98 4.34
CA ILE A 248 15.27 4.03 4.01
C ILE A 248 14.00 3.73 4.80
N LEU A 249 13.54 4.70 5.59
CA LEU A 249 12.33 4.58 6.39
C LEU A 249 11.12 5.06 5.57
N THR A 250 10.18 4.16 5.33
CA THR A 250 8.88 4.49 4.74
C THR A 250 7.90 4.92 5.82
N HIS A 251 6.88 5.67 5.43
CA HIS A 251 5.82 6.13 6.34
C HIS A 251 4.45 6.02 5.67
N TYR A 252 3.39 6.12 6.47
CA TYR A 252 2.03 6.30 5.94
C TYR A 252 1.85 7.72 5.41
N PRO A 253 0.81 7.99 4.60
CA PRO A 253 0.53 9.35 4.14
C PRO A 253 0.32 10.31 5.30
N ASP A 254 0.99 11.47 5.25
CA ASP A 254 0.94 12.47 6.33
C ASP A 254 -0.28 13.39 6.25
N SER A 255 -1.10 13.30 5.20
CA SER A 255 -2.31 14.09 5.05
C SER A 255 -3.46 13.31 4.39
N ILE A 256 -4.69 13.69 4.76
CA ILE A 256 -5.94 13.17 4.16
C ILE A 256 -5.93 13.35 2.63
N LYS A 257 -5.41 14.48 2.13
CA LYS A 257 -5.35 14.76 0.68
C LYS A 257 -4.53 13.70 -0.07
N ILE A 258 -3.37 13.32 0.47
CA ILE A 258 -2.53 12.28 -0.12
C ILE A 258 -3.22 10.91 0.02
N ALA A 259 -3.76 10.61 1.20
CA ALA A 259 -4.47 9.35 1.47
C ALA A 259 -5.64 9.14 0.49
N LYS A 260 -6.47 10.16 0.27
CA LYS A 260 -7.56 10.17 -0.73
C LYS A 260 -7.08 9.87 -2.14
N THR A 261 -5.96 10.46 -2.53
CA THR A 261 -5.37 10.24 -3.86
C THR A 261 -4.97 8.78 -4.03
N ILE A 262 -4.39 8.18 -2.99
CA ILE A 262 -4.02 6.76 -2.96
C ILE A 262 -5.28 5.88 -3.01
N THR A 263 -6.28 6.14 -2.17
CA THR A 263 -7.52 5.36 -2.16
C THR A 263 -8.24 5.44 -3.50
N ALA A 264 -8.32 6.63 -4.11
CA ALA A 264 -8.92 6.80 -5.44
C ALA A 264 -8.14 6.08 -6.54
N GLN A 265 -6.81 5.99 -6.43
CA GLN A 265 -5.96 5.27 -7.39
C GLN A 265 -6.10 3.75 -7.25
N GLU A 266 -6.22 3.23 -6.02
CA GLU A 266 -6.16 1.80 -5.74
C GLU A 266 -7.54 1.12 -5.64
N ALA A 267 -8.60 1.85 -5.30
CA ALA A 267 -9.95 1.31 -5.21
C ALA A 267 -10.41 0.81 -6.58
N LYS A 268 -10.70 -0.49 -6.68
CA LYS A 268 -11.11 -1.13 -7.94
C LYS A 268 -12.63 -1.04 -8.10
N LEU A 269 -13.13 0.18 -8.20
CA LEU A 269 -14.56 0.41 -8.29
C LEU A 269 -15.10 -0.05 -9.65
N ASP A 270 -16.24 -0.75 -9.63
CA ASP A 270 -16.99 -1.03 -10.86
C ASP A 270 -17.54 0.29 -11.41
N LYS A 271 -17.42 0.49 -12.72
CA LYS A 271 -17.89 1.73 -13.37
C LYS A 271 -19.38 1.98 -13.12
N ARG A 272 -20.21 0.95 -13.11
CA ARG A 272 -21.65 1.05 -12.86
C ARG A 272 -21.93 1.52 -11.45
N GLN A 273 -21.19 0.99 -10.47
CA GLN A 273 -21.30 1.39 -9.07
C GLN A 273 -20.88 2.86 -8.89
N SER A 274 -19.80 3.29 -9.56
CA SER A 274 -19.33 4.68 -9.52
C SER A 274 -20.27 5.68 -10.21
N GLU A 275 -21.08 5.22 -11.17
CA GLU A 275 -22.09 6.05 -11.86
C GLU A 275 -23.43 6.11 -11.10
N LEU A 276 -23.70 5.11 -10.26
CA LEU A 276 -24.92 4.98 -9.47
C LEU A 276 -24.86 5.80 -8.18
N VAL A 277 -23.72 5.79 -7.47
CA VAL A 277 -23.57 6.43 -6.16
C VAL A 277 -22.82 7.76 -6.27
N HIS A 278 -23.47 8.85 -5.85
CA HIS A 278 -22.80 10.14 -5.64
C HIS A 278 -22.10 10.16 -4.28
N VAL A 279 -20.79 10.39 -4.26
CA VAL A 279 -19.97 10.43 -3.03
C VAL A 279 -19.57 11.87 -2.71
N PRO A 280 -20.10 12.46 -1.61
CA PRO A 280 -19.72 13.78 -1.14
C PRO A 280 -18.24 13.87 -0.77
N GLU A 281 -17.65 15.05 -0.94
CA GLU A 281 -16.22 15.23 -0.64
C GLU A 281 -15.89 15.03 0.84
N LEU A 282 -16.76 15.54 1.74
CA LEU A 282 -16.65 15.33 3.18
C LEU A 282 -16.72 13.84 3.56
N ALA A 283 -17.47 13.02 2.82
CA ALA A 283 -17.49 11.59 3.07
C ALA A 283 -16.13 10.94 2.77
N LYS A 284 -15.43 11.38 1.72
CA LYS A 284 -14.07 10.90 1.43
C LYS A 284 -13.08 11.36 2.50
N ASP A 285 -13.22 12.60 2.96
CA ASP A 285 -12.39 13.13 4.06
C ASP A 285 -12.61 12.33 5.35
N LEU A 286 -13.87 12.07 5.70
CA LEU A 286 -14.26 11.27 6.87
C LEU A 286 -13.70 9.84 6.79
N LEU A 287 -13.82 9.21 5.62
CA LEU A 287 -13.31 7.87 5.40
C LEU A 287 -11.80 7.77 5.65
N GLU A 288 -11.02 8.73 5.13
CA GLU A 288 -9.58 8.73 5.39
C GLU A 288 -9.27 9.09 6.84
N GLN A 289 -10.01 10.03 7.44
CA GLN A 289 -9.79 10.46 8.82
C GLN A 289 -9.87 9.28 9.80
N ILE A 290 -10.74 8.28 9.55
CA ILE A 290 -10.82 7.05 10.36
C ILE A 290 -9.45 6.37 10.47
N SER A 291 -8.68 6.31 9.37
CA SER A 291 -7.34 5.71 9.37
C SER A 291 -6.32 6.55 10.15
N PHE A 292 -6.52 7.87 10.28
CA PHE A 292 -5.67 8.74 11.09
C PHE A 292 -6.02 8.60 12.58
N GLU A 293 -7.31 8.65 12.94
CA GLU A 293 -7.76 8.42 14.32
C GLU A 293 -7.34 7.03 14.82
N ALA A 294 -7.41 6.02 13.95
CA ALA A 294 -7.00 4.67 14.32
C ALA A 294 -5.52 4.58 14.72
N ARG A 295 -4.63 5.39 14.11
CA ARG A 295 -3.20 5.36 14.40
C ARG A 295 -2.85 5.99 15.74
N GLU A 296 -3.65 6.96 16.17
CA GLU A 296 -3.50 7.67 17.44
C GLU A 296 -4.34 7.04 18.56
N SER A 297 -5.17 6.04 18.24
CA SER A 297 -6.11 5.41 19.16
C SER A 297 -5.41 4.48 20.16
N GLU A 298 -5.65 4.69 21.45
CA GLU A 298 -5.16 3.84 22.53
C GLU A 298 -5.69 2.39 22.47
N PHE A 299 -6.81 2.16 21.79
CA PHE A 299 -7.43 0.84 21.64
C PHE A 299 -6.84 -0.02 20.52
N ILE A 300 -5.91 0.50 19.72
CA ILE A 300 -5.40 -0.17 18.52
C ILE A 300 -3.90 -0.36 18.63
N ASP A 301 -3.42 -1.54 18.24
CA ASP A 301 -1.99 -1.81 18.18
C ASP A 301 -1.39 -1.12 16.95
N GLU A 302 -0.75 0.04 17.15
CA GLU A 302 -0.06 0.78 16.09
C GLU A 302 0.96 -0.08 15.34
N LYS A 303 1.59 -1.04 16.03
CA LYS A 303 2.63 -1.93 15.48
C LYS A 303 2.08 -2.89 14.42
N SER A 304 0.79 -3.16 14.46
CA SER A 304 0.10 -3.99 13.45
C SER A 304 0.04 -3.30 12.08
N GLY A 305 0.13 -1.96 12.06
CA GLY A 305 0.19 -1.13 10.87
C GLY A 305 -1.17 -0.87 10.20
N ILE A 306 -1.72 0.31 10.43
CA ILE A 306 -2.97 0.77 9.81
C ILE A 306 -2.72 1.28 8.40
N SER A 307 -2.74 0.35 7.45
CA SER A 307 -2.43 0.59 6.05
C SER A 307 -3.56 1.25 5.26
N ALA A 308 -3.23 1.81 4.09
CA ALA A 308 -4.22 2.30 3.12
C ALA A 308 -5.26 1.24 2.69
N ARG A 309 -5.00 -0.06 2.93
CA ARG A 309 -5.99 -1.12 2.68
C ARG A 309 -7.24 -0.96 3.55
N LEU A 310 -7.12 -0.35 4.73
CA LEU A 310 -8.26 0.00 5.56
C LEU A 310 -9.20 0.92 4.78
N SER A 311 -8.72 2.12 4.40
CA SER A 311 -9.51 3.09 3.65
C SER A 311 -10.02 2.54 2.32
N ILE A 312 -9.22 1.78 1.57
CA ILE A 312 -9.64 1.18 0.28
C ILE A 312 -10.83 0.22 0.49
N THR A 313 -10.70 -0.74 1.40
CA THR A 313 -11.78 -1.72 1.65
C THR A 313 -12.99 -1.10 2.35
N ALA A 314 -12.77 -0.06 3.17
CA ALA A 314 -13.85 0.72 3.74
C ALA A 314 -14.60 1.50 2.65
N TYR A 315 -13.91 2.08 1.66
CA TYR A 315 -14.53 2.79 0.55
C TYR A 315 -15.40 1.85 -0.31
N GLU A 316 -14.88 0.67 -0.64
CA GLU A 316 -15.60 -0.35 -1.40
C GLU A 316 -16.87 -0.82 -0.68
N ASN A 317 -16.80 -1.03 0.64
CA ASN A 317 -17.97 -1.39 1.45
C ASN A 317 -18.96 -0.23 1.61
N LEU A 318 -18.47 1.00 1.73
CA LEU A 318 -19.31 2.19 1.83
C LEU A 318 -20.17 2.37 0.57
N LEU A 319 -19.56 2.22 -0.61
CA LEU A 319 -20.27 2.25 -1.89
C LEU A 319 -21.25 1.09 -2.03
N SER A 320 -20.84 -0.11 -1.64
CA SER A 320 -21.71 -1.29 -1.68
C SER A 320 -22.90 -1.18 -0.73
N THR A 321 -22.76 -0.45 0.38
CA THR A 321 -23.83 -0.17 1.33
C THR A 321 -24.88 0.76 0.71
N ALA A 322 -24.44 1.85 0.09
CA ALA A 322 -25.32 2.77 -0.64
C ALA A 322 -25.99 2.09 -1.85
N GLU A 323 -25.25 1.32 -2.63
CA GLU A 323 -25.80 0.56 -3.77
C GLU A 323 -26.88 -0.43 -3.31
N ARG A 324 -26.60 -1.21 -2.27
CA ARG A 324 -27.57 -2.15 -1.71
C ARG A 324 -28.86 -1.46 -1.26
N ARG A 325 -28.75 -0.25 -0.69
CA ARG A 325 -29.91 0.56 -0.31
C ARG A 325 -30.69 1.02 -1.54
N SER A 326 -30.02 1.58 -2.55
CA SER A 326 -30.61 1.99 -3.83
C SER A 326 -31.37 0.85 -4.52
N LEU A 327 -30.78 -0.34 -4.56
CA LEU A 327 -31.40 -1.53 -5.15
C LEU A 327 -32.67 -1.99 -4.41
N LYS A 328 -32.76 -1.72 -3.11
CA LYS A 328 -33.95 -2.05 -2.31
C LYS A 328 -35.05 -1.00 -2.44
N SER A 329 -34.70 0.28 -2.47
CA SER A 329 -35.66 1.37 -2.66
C SER A 329 -36.13 1.49 -4.12
N GLY A 330 -35.39 0.92 -5.08
CA GLY A 330 -35.68 1.03 -6.50
C GLY A 330 -35.18 2.34 -7.13
N ASP A 331 -34.25 3.04 -6.46
CA ASP A 331 -33.66 4.28 -6.97
C ASP A 331 -32.60 3.97 -8.05
N ASP A 332 -32.68 4.66 -9.20
CA ASP A 332 -31.71 4.54 -10.29
C ASP A 332 -30.33 5.12 -9.95
N LYS A 333 -30.32 6.11 -9.04
CA LYS A 333 -29.14 6.79 -8.52
C LYS A 333 -29.37 7.11 -7.07
N THR A 334 -28.30 7.05 -6.28
CA THR A 334 -28.37 7.44 -4.87
C THR A 334 -27.22 8.36 -4.46
N LEU A 335 -27.44 9.16 -3.43
CA LEU A 335 -26.39 9.84 -2.68
C LEU A 335 -25.91 8.97 -1.52
N LEU A 336 -24.61 9.03 -1.22
CA LEU A 336 -24.06 8.43 -0.02
C LEU A 336 -24.56 9.18 1.22
N ARG A 337 -25.09 8.45 2.20
CA ARG A 337 -25.61 8.98 3.48
C ARG A 337 -24.58 8.79 4.60
N PHE A 338 -24.64 9.57 5.67
CA PHE A 338 -23.74 9.35 6.81
C PHE A 338 -24.05 7.98 7.44
N GLY A 339 -25.32 7.60 7.56
CA GLY A 339 -25.73 6.28 8.04
C GLY A 339 -25.10 5.10 7.29
N ASP A 340 -24.71 5.28 6.02
CA ASP A 340 -24.03 4.24 5.22
C ASP A 340 -22.62 3.91 5.79
N PHE A 341 -22.01 4.77 6.62
CA PHE A 341 -20.74 4.48 7.31
C PHE A 341 -20.84 3.34 8.32
N LEU A 342 -22.03 2.97 8.79
CA LEU A 342 -22.19 1.74 9.58
C LEU A 342 -21.78 0.50 8.77
N GLY A 343 -21.87 0.57 7.44
CA GLY A 343 -21.42 -0.48 6.53
C GLY A 343 -19.90 -0.64 6.47
N VAL A 344 -19.10 0.32 6.93
CA VAL A 344 -17.64 0.21 6.93
C VAL A 344 -17.08 -0.52 8.15
N VAL A 345 -17.89 -0.73 9.20
CA VAL A 345 -17.45 -1.37 10.45
C VAL A 345 -16.74 -2.71 10.20
N PRO A 346 -17.27 -3.64 9.37
CA PRO A 346 -16.58 -4.91 9.09
C PRO A 346 -15.21 -4.73 8.41
N SER A 347 -15.03 -3.67 7.60
CA SER A 347 -13.72 -3.34 7.01
C SER A 347 -12.75 -2.86 8.06
N ILE A 348 -13.20 -2.05 9.01
CA ILE A 348 -12.38 -1.55 10.11
C ILE A 348 -11.92 -2.72 10.97
N THR A 349 -12.87 -3.50 11.52
CA THR A 349 -12.56 -4.60 12.44
C THR A 349 -11.73 -5.71 11.79
N GLY A 350 -11.81 -5.90 10.47
CA GLY A 350 -11.00 -6.88 9.75
C GLY A 350 -9.60 -6.41 9.34
N LYS A 351 -9.22 -5.16 9.69
CA LYS A 351 -7.96 -4.53 9.25
C LYS A 351 -7.18 -3.85 10.38
N VAL A 352 -7.77 -3.71 11.56
CA VAL A 352 -7.11 -3.22 12.77
C VAL A 352 -6.96 -4.36 13.77
N GLU A 353 -5.84 -4.38 14.49
CA GLU A 353 -5.63 -5.28 15.62
C GLU A 353 -5.83 -4.46 16.90
N LEU A 354 -6.61 -4.99 17.84
CA LEU A 354 -6.90 -4.30 19.08
C LEU A 354 -5.86 -4.65 20.15
N VAL A 355 -5.58 -3.68 21.03
CA VAL A 355 -4.89 -3.97 22.29
C VAL A 355 -5.90 -4.52 23.30
N TYR A 356 -5.42 -4.93 24.49
CA TYR A 356 -6.26 -5.52 25.53
C TYR A 356 -7.46 -4.63 25.89
N GLU A 357 -7.24 -3.33 26.06
CA GLU A 357 -8.27 -2.34 26.35
C GLU A 357 -9.33 -2.24 25.23
N GLY A 358 -8.89 -2.35 23.96
CA GLY A 358 -9.80 -2.34 22.82
C GLY A 358 -10.65 -3.61 22.71
N GLU A 359 -10.08 -4.77 23.08
CA GLU A 359 -10.83 -6.04 23.16
C GLU A 359 -11.91 -6.00 24.25
N GLU A 360 -11.68 -5.30 25.37
CA GLU A 360 -12.69 -5.10 26.43
C GLU A 360 -13.87 -4.23 25.97
N GLU A 361 -13.60 -3.15 25.23
CA GLU A 361 -14.64 -2.29 24.63
C GLU A 361 -15.42 -3.01 23.51
N GLY A 362 -14.74 -3.91 22.81
CA GLY A 362 -15.26 -4.69 21.69
C GLY A 362 -15.04 -4.02 20.33
N ALA A 363 -14.62 -4.82 19.35
CA ALA A 363 -14.19 -4.33 18.04
C ALA A 363 -15.19 -3.42 17.30
N ALA A 364 -16.49 -3.75 17.38
CA ALA A 364 -17.51 -2.93 16.76
C ALA A 364 -17.66 -1.55 17.45
N SER A 365 -17.57 -1.52 18.78
CA SER A 365 -17.61 -0.28 19.57
C SER A 365 -16.43 0.62 19.23
N VAL A 366 -15.21 0.05 19.20
CA VAL A 366 -14.00 0.78 18.81
C VAL A 366 -14.14 1.35 17.40
N ALA A 367 -14.62 0.56 16.43
CA ALA A 367 -14.83 1.05 15.06
C ALA A 367 -15.83 2.23 14.99
N LEU A 368 -16.92 2.18 15.77
CA LEU A 368 -17.88 3.29 15.85
C LEU A 368 -17.27 4.52 16.53
N GLN A 369 -16.44 4.31 17.55
CA GLN A 369 -15.71 5.39 18.21
C GLN A 369 -14.76 6.10 17.23
N LEU A 370 -14.01 5.36 16.41
CA LEU A 370 -13.15 5.97 15.38
C LEU A 370 -13.92 6.84 14.39
N ILE A 371 -15.13 6.41 13.98
CA ILE A 371 -16.00 7.21 13.13
C ILE A 371 -16.42 8.49 13.86
N GLY A 372 -16.83 8.38 15.13
CA GLY A 372 -17.23 9.53 15.95
C GLY A 372 -16.09 10.51 16.21
N ASP A 373 -14.88 10.03 16.48
CA ASP A 373 -13.70 10.86 16.67
C ASP A 373 -13.29 11.54 15.36
N SER A 374 -13.43 10.85 14.23
CA SER A 374 -13.24 11.44 12.90
C SER A 374 -14.22 12.59 12.63
N VAL A 375 -15.48 12.45 13.07
CA VAL A 375 -16.47 13.54 13.02
C VAL A 375 -16.00 14.73 13.85
N LYS A 376 -15.59 14.51 15.10
CA LYS A 376 -15.11 15.59 15.99
C LYS A 376 -13.90 16.31 15.40
N THR A 377 -13.00 15.61 14.73
CA THR A 377 -11.81 16.20 14.09
C THR A 377 -12.17 17.05 12.87
N LEU A 378 -13.11 16.61 12.04
CA LEU A 378 -13.51 17.33 10.83
C LEU A 378 -14.52 18.46 11.12
N PHE A 379 -15.34 18.33 12.15
CA PHE A 379 -16.45 19.26 12.43
C PHE A 379 -16.05 20.75 12.50
N PRO A 380 -14.94 21.14 13.18
CA PRO A 380 -14.54 22.55 13.27
C PRO A 380 -14.15 23.19 11.93
N GLN A 381 -13.92 22.39 10.88
CA GLN A 381 -13.64 22.89 9.53
C GLN A 381 -14.91 23.37 8.82
N TYR A 382 -16.09 22.90 9.27
CA TYR A 382 -17.37 23.17 8.62
C TYR A 382 -18.29 24.06 9.47
N PHE A 383 -18.24 23.93 10.79
CA PHE A 383 -19.15 24.65 11.69
C PHE A 383 -18.43 25.24 12.91
N PRO A 384 -19.00 26.24 13.59
CA PRO A 384 -18.45 26.77 14.83
C PRO A 384 -18.17 25.67 15.86
N LYS A 385 -17.00 25.71 16.50
CA LYS A 385 -16.63 24.72 17.51
C LYS A 385 -17.69 24.64 18.63
N ILE A 386 -18.04 23.43 19.04
CA ILE A 386 -18.88 23.18 20.22
C ILE A 386 -17.96 23.09 21.43
N GLU A 387 -18.06 24.07 22.33
CA GLU A 387 -17.30 24.07 23.58
C GLU A 387 -17.82 23.04 24.58
N LYS A 388 -16.91 22.36 25.28
CA LYS A 388 -17.26 21.33 26.29
C LYS A 388 -17.91 21.93 27.54
N LEU A 389 -17.63 23.20 27.82
CA LEU A 389 -18.15 23.94 28.97
C LEU A 389 -18.78 25.22 28.43
N GLN A 390 -20.06 25.39 28.69
CA GLN A 390 -20.82 26.60 28.32
C GLN A 390 -21.34 27.24 29.59
N LYS A 391 -21.41 28.58 29.60
CA LYS A 391 -22.10 29.27 30.70
C LYS A 391 -23.61 28.99 30.57
N PRO A 392 -24.36 28.91 31.68
CA PRO A 392 -25.78 28.58 31.66
C PRO A 392 -26.64 29.48 30.75
N ASP A 393 -26.22 30.73 30.51
CA ASP A 393 -26.96 31.72 29.71
C ASP A 393 -26.29 32.03 28.35
N GLU A 394 -25.34 31.21 27.91
CA GLU A 394 -24.61 31.44 26.65
C GLU A 394 -25.33 30.78 25.47
N THR A 395 -25.97 31.59 24.64
CA THR A 395 -26.61 31.11 23.41
C THR A 395 -25.59 30.62 22.39
N THR A 396 -25.75 29.39 21.93
CA THR A 396 -24.91 28.74 20.93
C THR A 396 -25.58 28.76 19.56
N PRO A 397 -24.81 28.64 18.47
CA PRO A 397 -25.39 28.51 17.13
C PRO A 397 -26.35 27.32 16.96
N TYR A 398 -26.29 26.32 17.84
CA TYR A 398 -27.01 25.06 17.70
C TYR A 398 -28.25 24.95 18.58
N ASP A 399 -28.55 25.96 19.40
CA ASP A 399 -29.61 25.89 20.40
C ASP A 399 -30.98 25.70 19.74
N ASP A 400 -31.29 26.47 18.69
CA ASP A 400 -32.54 26.35 17.93
C ASP A 400 -32.74 24.93 17.35
N LEU A 401 -31.64 24.28 16.94
CA LEU A 401 -31.68 22.92 16.44
C LEU A 401 -31.92 21.92 17.57
N VAL A 402 -31.26 22.07 18.72
CA VAL A 402 -31.48 21.21 19.89
C VAL A 402 -32.91 21.37 20.42
N GLU A 403 -33.42 22.59 20.49
CA GLU A 403 -34.79 22.90 20.91
C GLU A 403 -35.81 22.25 19.97
N TRP A 404 -35.58 22.26 18.65
CA TRP A 404 -36.43 21.56 17.70
C TRP A 404 -36.56 20.05 18.00
N PHE A 405 -35.46 19.38 18.39
CA PHE A 405 -35.49 17.96 18.78
C PHE A 405 -36.10 17.72 20.17
N PHE A 406 -36.20 18.75 21.01
CA PHE A 406 -36.90 18.70 22.28
C PHE A 406 -38.43 18.81 22.09
N GLU A 407 -38.87 19.69 21.19
CA GLU A 407 -40.29 19.91 20.91
C GLU A 407 -40.91 18.80 20.03
N GLN A 408 -40.15 18.25 19.10
CA GLN A 408 -40.63 17.20 18.20
C GLN A 408 -40.45 15.80 18.80
N SER A 409 -41.45 14.94 18.60
CA SER A 409 -41.34 13.53 18.97
C SER A 409 -40.35 12.81 18.07
N GLY A 410 -39.08 12.72 18.49
CA GLY A 410 -38.00 11.88 17.97
C GLY A 410 -37.91 11.71 16.45
N PHE A 411 -36.98 12.40 15.80
CA PHE A 411 -36.71 12.28 14.37
C PHE A 411 -36.11 10.92 14.01
N GLU A 412 -36.75 10.19 13.10
CA GLU A 412 -36.30 8.87 12.66
C GLU A 412 -35.84 8.86 11.20
N LEU A 413 -34.68 8.25 10.95
CA LEU A 413 -34.15 7.93 9.63
C LEU A 413 -34.08 6.40 9.47
N PRO A 414 -35.12 5.76 8.92
CA PRO A 414 -35.05 4.36 8.50
C PRO A 414 -33.96 4.11 7.44
N ASP A 415 -33.37 2.92 7.47
CA ASP A 415 -32.27 2.52 6.57
C ASP A 415 -32.71 2.36 5.12
N ASP A 416 -33.98 2.06 4.89
CA ASP A 416 -34.57 1.71 3.59
C ASP A 416 -35.33 2.85 2.92
N LEU A 417 -35.28 4.07 3.49
CA LEU A 417 -35.85 5.26 2.85
C LEU A 417 -35.32 5.42 1.43
N SER A 418 -36.21 5.73 0.49
CA SER A 418 -35.82 6.23 -0.83
C SER A 418 -35.04 7.54 -0.71
N ASP A 419 -34.28 7.90 -1.75
CA ASP A 419 -33.54 9.16 -1.74
C ASP A 419 -34.46 10.39 -1.65
N ALA A 420 -35.68 10.31 -2.17
CA ALA A 420 -36.67 11.38 -2.05
C ALA A 420 -37.15 11.56 -0.60
N GLU A 421 -37.56 10.47 0.06
CA GLU A 421 -38.05 10.50 1.45
C GLU A 421 -36.94 10.91 2.42
N TYR A 422 -35.71 10.46 2.20
CA TYR A 422 -34.55 10.87 3.00
C TYR A 422 -34.33 12.39 2.95
N LYS A 423 -34.40 12.98 1.76
CA LYS A 423 -34.26 14.44 1.58
C LYS A 423 -35.40 15.19 2.24
N GLU A 424 -36.65 14.76 2.02
CA GLU A 424 -37.83 15.38 2.62
C GLU A 424 -37.74 15.42 4.15
N LYS A 425 -37.32 14.30 4.77
CA LYS A 425 -37.11 14.24 6.22
C LYS A 425 -36.04 15.22 6.71
N LEU A 426 -34.89 15.30 6.05
CA LEU A 426 -33.86 16.27 6.45
C LEU A 426 -34.29 17.72 6.20
N ASP A 427 -35.05 17.96 5.14
CA ASP A 427 -35.57 19.29 4.79
C ASP A 427 -36.67 19.74 5.76
N SER A 428 -37.38 18.83 6.45
CA SER A 428 -38.37 19.20 7.47
C SER A 428 -37.76 19.79 8.75
N VAL A 429 -36.45 19.68 8.93
CA VAL A 429 -35.74 20.27 10.09
C VAL A 429 -35.28 21.69 9.72
N GLU A 430 -36.13 22.69 9.96
CA GLU A 430 -35.85 24.08 9.55
C GLU A 430 -34.54 24.65 10.12
N PRO A 431 -34.24 24.53 11.44
CA PRO A 431 -32.98 25.05 11.99
C PRO A 431 -31.73 24.39 11.38
N LEU A 432 -31.84 23.13 10.96
CA LEU A 432 -30.77 22.42 10.27
C LEU A 432 -30.48 23.06 8.90
N ASN A 433 -31.53 23.40 8.15
CA ASN A 433 -31.39 24.09 6.86
C ASN A 433 -30.75 25.48 7.01
N GLU A 434 -31.13 26.21 8.06
CA GLU A 434 -30.58 27.54 8.35
C GLU A 434 -29.10 27.50 8.69
N LEU A 435 -28.67 26.51 9.49
CA LEU A 435 -27.27 26.29 9.82
C LEU A 435 -26.42 26.01 8.59
N ILE A 436 -26.89 25.15 7.68
CA ILE A 436 -26.19 24.86 6.42
C ILE A 436 -26.06 26.14 5.58
N LYS A 437 -27.14 26.89 5.40
CA LYS A 437 -27.12 28.16 4.63
C LYS A 437 -26.18 29.21 5.24
N LYS A 438 -26.13 29.28 6.57
CA LYS A 438 -25.34 30.29 7.30
C LYS A 438 -23.85 29.99 7.27
N TYR A 439 -23.47 28.74 7.51
CA TYR A 439 -22.06 28.36 7.68
C TYR A 439 -21.43 27.74 6.43
N GLN A 440 -22.23 27.18 5.52
CA GLN A 440 -21.77 26.51 4.30
C GLN A 440 -22.58 26.96 3.07
N PRO A 441 -22.65 28.28 2.75
CA PRO A 441 -23.48 28.80 1.66
C PRO A 441 -23.09 28.31 0.27
N GLU A 442 -21.81 27.93 0.08
CA GLU A 442 -21.26 27.49 -1.21
C GLU A 442 -21.35 25.97 -1.41
N ILE A 443 -21.92 25.21 -0.45
CA ILE A 443 -22.01 23.76 -0.60
C ILE A 443 -22.98 23.39 -1.72
N SER A 444 -22.62 22.39 -2.52
CA SER A 444 -23.51 21.88 -3.55
C SER A 444 -24.77 21.29 -2.93
N GLU A 445 -25.92 21.45 -3.59
CA GLU A 445 -27.19 20.89 -3.11
C GLU A 445 -27.08 19.37 -2.88
N LYS A 446 -26.35 18.67 -3.74
CA LYS A 446 -26.12 17.23 -3.63
C LYS A 446 -25.31 16.85 -2.38
N ASP A 447 -24.29 17.61 -2.03
CA ASP A 447 -23.45 17.33 -0.85
C ASP A 447 -24.10 17.83 0.44
N SER A 448 -25.02 18.80 0.35
CA SER A 448 -25.68 19.41 1.50
C SER A 448 -26.39 18.38 2.39
N TYR A 449 -27.01 17.35 1.81
CA TYR A 449 -27.73 16.33 2.56
C TYR A 449 -26.81 15.42 3.39
N PHE A 450 -25.61 15.13 2.92
CA PHE A 450 -24.62 14.42 3.75
C PHE A 450 -24.13 15.32 4.88
N LEU A 451 -23.89 16.60 4.59
CA LEU A 451 -23.47 17.56 5.60
C LEU A 451 -24.55 17.78 6.69
N LYS A 452 -25.84 17.77 6.33
CA LYS A 452 -26.96 17.81 7.27
C LYS A 452 -26.91 16.65 8.26
N GLU A 453 -26.79 15.42 7.76
CA GLU A 453 -26.69 14.25 8.63
C GLU A 453 -25.39 14.29 9.45
N PHE A 454 -24.25 14.68 8.85
CA PHE A 454 -22.98 14.87 9.54
C PHE A 454 -23.10 15.83 10.75
N LEU A 455 -23.82 16.95 10.61
CA LEU A 455 -24.07 17.88 11.70
C LEU A 455 -24.89 17.23 12.84
N LEU A 456 -25.93 16.46 12.52
CA LEU A 456 -26.68 15.71 13.54
C LEU A 456 -25.81 14.69 14.27
N TRP A 457 -24.98 13.96 13.54
CA TRP A 457 -24.02 13.02 14.13
C TRP A 457 -22.98 13.73 14.99
N ALA A 458 -22.46 14.89 14.56
CA ALA A 458 -21.55 15.69 15.37
C ALA A 458 -22.22 16.11 16.69
N LEU A 459 -23.47 16.58 16.67
CA LEU A 459 -24.19 16.92 17.89
C LEU A 459 -24.35 15.73 18.84
N VAL A 460 -24.52 14.51 18.32
CA VAL A 460 -24.50 13.29 19.13
C VAL A 460 -23.13 13.06 19.76
N GLU A 461 -22.06 13.18 18.98
CA GLU A 461 -20.68 13.02 19.43
C GLU A 461 -20.23 14.06 20.47
N TYR A 462 -20.79 15.27 20.40
CA TYR A 462 -20.63 16.33 21.40
C TYR A 462 -21.62 16.24 22.55
N LYS A 463 -22.44 15.17 22.63
CA LYS A 463 -23.45 14.97 23.67
C LYS A 463 -24.40 16.16 23.79
N LYS A 464 -24.85 16.69 22.64
CA LYS A 464 -25.92 17.68 22.49
C LYS A 464 -27.23 17.03 22.04
N LEU A 465 -27.14 15.92 21.33
CA LEU A 465 -28.25 15.04 21.01
C LEU A 465 -27.92 13.61 21.47
N SER A 466 -28.93 12.76 21.55
CA SER A 466 -28.80 11.31 21.72
C SER A 466 -29.18 10.59 20.42
N LYS A 467 -28.61 9.41 20.21
CA LYS A 467 -28.86 8.56 19.05
C LYS A 467 -29.20 7.15 19.51
N HIS A 468 -30.34 6.64 19.07
CA HIS A 468 -30.76 5.27 19.32
C HIS A 468 -30.88 4.50 18.00
N ARG A 469 -30.17 3.37 17.90
CA ARG A 469 -30.28 2.46 16.75
C ARG A 469 -31.40 1.47 17.02
N PHE A 470 -32.41 1.42 16.16
CA PHE A 470 -33.43 0.38 16.17
C PHE A 470 -33.23 -0.58 14.99
N ALA A 471 -34.05 -1.64 14.91
CA ALA A 471 -33.83 -2.76 13.98
C ALA A 471 -33.67 -2.35 12.50
N THR A 472 -34.26 -1.23 12.09
CA THR A 472 -34.30 -0.78 10.68
C THR A 472 -34.00 0.71 10.51
N GLY A 473 -33.28 1.35 11.45
CA GLY A 473 -32.98 2.77 11.33
C GLY A 473 -32.33 3.42 12.54
N VAL A 474 -32.14 4.73 12.45
CA VAL A 474 -31.60 5.57 13.52
C VAL A 474 -32.65 6.58 13.97
N GLN A 475 -32.75 6.79 15.27
CA GLN A 475 -33.55 7.86 15.85
C GLN A 475 -32.64 8.86 16.57
N PHE A 476 -32.83 10.15 16.28
CA PHE A 476 -32.19 11.26 16.99
C PHE A 476 -33.20 11.87 17.97
N LYS A 477 -32.76 12.11 19.20
CA LYS A 477 -33.57 12.73 20.26
C LYS A 477 -32.74 13.74 21.03
N ASP A 478 -33.42 14.61 21.75
CA ASP A 478 -32.82 15.30 22.89
C ASP A 478 -32.25 14.31 23.93
N LEU A 479 -31.32 14.78 24.76
CA LEU A 479 -30.65 14.00 25.81
C LEU A 479 -31.58 13.68 26.99
N TYR A 480 -32.51 14.57 27.33
CA TYR A 480 -33.41 14.40 28.48
C TYR A 480 -34.62 13.55 28.13
N GLY A 481 -35.08 13.60 26.86
CA GLY A 481 -36.13 12.71 26.35
C GLY A 481 -35.83 11.22 26.51
N SER A 482 -34.55 10.79 26.42
CA SER A 482 -34.15 9.39 26.63
C SER A 482 -34.20 8.94 28.10
N TYR A 483 -33.98 9.84 29.06
CA TYR A 483 -34.04 9.50 30.50
C TYR A 483 -35.48 9.28 30.99
N ILE A 484 -36.45 9.94 30.35
CA ILE A 484 -37.86 9.87 30.75
C ILE A 484 -38.56 8.67 30.09
N SER A 485 -38.09 8.17 28.94
CA SER A 485 -38.68 7.02 28.26
C SER A 485 -38.36 5.65 28.86
N ASP A 486 -37.36 5.57 29.75
CA ASP A 486 -36.97 4.35 30.48
C ASP A 486 -37.57 4.27 31.91
N LEU A 487 -38.46 5.20 32.26
CA LEU A 487 -39.30 5.21 33.48
C LEU A 487 -40.73 4.81 33.12
#